data_AF-A0A3A0C2J9-F1
#
_entry.id   AF-A0A3A0C2J9-F1
#
_cell.length_a   1.000
_cell.length_b   1.000
_cell.length_c   1.000
_cell.angle_alpha   90.00
_cell.angle_beta   90.00
_cell.angle_gamma   90.00
#
_symmetry.space_group_name_H-M   'P 1'
#
loop_
_entity.id
_entity.type
_entity.pdbx_description
1 polymer ?
#
loop_
_entity_poly.entity_id
_entity_poly.type
_entity_poly.pdbx_seq_one_letter_code
_entity_poly.pdbx_strand_id
1 'polypeptide(L)'
;MRIIEDIRWMAGIVLFLASVICAAPGGSSVASAAGDDWLDSLVQAVLAEQAKEAFRGGRFTPYLAQLTTVRANLMSGENEAVYRAMNRFMDMLQAREEGISAEVAERLFDYCYLVTPARYHDVSRHLHRLSGHQAGAPPA
;
A
#
# COMPACT_ATOMS: atom_id res chain seq x y z
N MET A 1 51.70 -19.94 24.68
CA MET A 1 50.57 -20.83 24.35
C MET A 1 50.10 -20.51 22.93
N ARG A 2 50.44 -21.43 22.03
CA ARG A 2 49.97 -21.71 20.66
C ARG A 2 49.26 -20.62 19.84
N ILE A 3 50.09 -19.93 19.07
CA ILE A 3 49.86 -19.52 17.68
C ILE A 3 50.04 -20.76 16.80
N ILE A 4 49.17 -20.96 15.79
CA ILE A 4 49.19 -21.99 14.71
C ILE A 4 48.60 -23.37 15.04
N GLU A 5 47.53 -23.72 14.31
CA GLU A 5 47.03 -25.05 13.86
C GLU A 5 45.61 -24.76 13.29
N ASP A 6 45.20 -24.85 12.02
CA ASP A 6 45.78 -25.27 10.75
C ASP A 6 44.94 -24.67 9.60
N ILE A 7 45.58 -23.90 8.72
CA ILE A 7 45.10 -23.63 7.35
C ILE A 7 45.57 -24.82 6.51
N ARG A 8 44.66 -25.74 6.16
CA ARG A 8 44.85 -26.78 5.13
C ARG A 8 43.52 -26.97 4.41
N TRP A 9 43.39 -26.49 3.16
CA TRP A 9 43.45 -27.34 1.95
C TRP A 9 42.32 -28.39 1.94
N MET A 10 41.27 -28.26 1.12
CA MET A 10 41.31 -28.57 -0.31
C MET A 10 40.08 -28.05 -1.06
N ALA A 11 40.33 -27.65 -2.31
CA ALA A 11 39.39 -27.47 -3.40
C ALA A 11 38.47 -28.70 -3.64
N GLY A 12 37.26 -28.44 -4.15
CA GLY A 12 36.32 -29.47 -4.62
C GLY A 12 35.21 -28.86 -5.47
N ILE A 13 35.55 -28.50 -6.70
CA ILE A 13 34.64 -28.23 -7.84
C ILE A 13 33.83 -29.50 -8.16
N VAL A 14 32.66 -29.35 -8.83
CA VAL A 14 31.82 -30.33 -9.60
C VAL A 14 30.38 -30.39 -9.03
N LEU A 15 29.25 -30.22 -9.73
CA LEU A 15 28.91 -30.10 -11.15
C LEU A 15 27.51 -29.43 -11.29
N PHE A 16 27.29 -28.79 -12.44
CA PHE A 16 26.03 -28.49 -13.13
C PHE A 16 24.73 -29.16 -12.65
N LEU A 17 23.67 -28.35 -12.53
CA LEU A 17 22.38 -28.66 -13.16
C LEU A 17 21.87 -27.44 -13.92
N ALA A 18 22.15 -27.44 -15.21
CA ALA A 18 21.38 -26.69 -16.19
C ALA A 18 19.99 -27.31 -16.26
N SER A 19 18.97 -26.62 -15.76
CA SER A 19 17.59 -26.88 -16.12
C SER A 19 17.22 -25.93 -17.26
N VAL A 20 17.52 -26.37 -18.48
CA VAL A 20 16.78 -25.96 -19.67
C VAL A 20 15.35 -26.42 -19.46
N ILE A 21 14.42 -25.47 -19.36
CA ILE A 21 12.99 -25.74 -19.62
C ILE A 21 12.52 -24.71 -20.64
N CYS A 22 12.47 -25.19 -21.87
CA CYS A 22 11.62 -24.83 -23.00
C CYS A 22 11.02 -23.43 -23.05
N ALA A 23 11.51 -22.64 -24.01
CA ALA A 23 10.76 -21.55 -24.62
C ALA A 23 9.45 -22.09 -25.22
N ALA A 24 8.32 -21.73 -24.60
CA ALA A 24 7.02 -21.73 -25.25
C ALA A 24 6.73 -20.30 -25.74
N PRO A 25 6.45 -20.07 -27.03
CA PRO A 25 5.97 -18.77 -27.49
C PRO A 25 4.46 -18.72 -27.23
N GLY A 26 4.07 -18.18 -26.09
CA GLY A 26 2.66 -18.10 -25.73
C GLY A 26 2.41 -17.20 -24.54
N GLY A 27 2.10 -15.94 -24.81
CA GLY A 27 1.44 -15.04 -23.86
C GLY A 27 2.35 -14.46 -22.77
N SER A 28 3.14 -13.46 -23.13
CA SER A 28 3.59 -12.46 -22.16
C SER A 28 2.36 -11.79 -21.55
N SER A 29 1.92 -12.26 -20.39
CA SER A 29 1.15 -11.46 -19.44
C SER A 29 1.82 -11.54 -18.09
N VAL A 30 3.07 -11.07 -18.05
CA VAL A 30 3.61 -10.44 -16.84
C VAL A 30 3.01 -9.04 -16.79
N ALA A 31 1.72 -8.96 -16.50
CA ALA A 31 0.98 -7.74 -16.33
C ALA A 31 0.06 -7.92 -15.12
N SER A 32 0.64 -8.00 -13.91
CA SER A 32 -0.08 -7.81 -12.65
C SER A 32 0.82 -7.68 -11.41
N ALA A 33 2.13 -7.91 -11.47
CA ALA A 33 2.97 -7.87 -10.25
C ALA A 33 3.37 -6.45 -9.80
N ALA A 34 3.12 -5.41 -10.62
CA ALA A 34 3.40 -4.00 -10.30
C ALA A 34 2.12 -3.17 -10.12
N GLY A 35 0.94 -3.80 -10.14
CA GLY A 35 -0.36 -3.13 -10.23
C GLY A 35 -0.97 -2.68 -8.91
N ASP A 36 -0.60 -3.33 -7.79
CA ASP A 36 -1.31 -3.24 -6.51
C ASP A 36 -0.44 -2.85 -5.30
N ASP A 37 0.85 -2.55 -5.50
CA ASP A 37 1.78 -2.12 -4.43
C ASP A 37 1.27 -0.89 -3.67
N TRP A 38 0.45 -0.07 -4.33
CA TRP A 38 -0.19 1.09 -3.73
C TRP A 38 -1.21 0.71 -2.65
N LEU A 39 -1.95 -0.39 -2.82
CA LEU A 39 -2.95 -0.83 -1.86
C LEU A 39 -2.26 -1.39 -0.62
N ASP A 40 -1.20 -2.16 -0.81
CA ASP A 40 -0.39 -2.66 0.30
C ASP A 40 0.23 -1.50 1.09
N SER A 41 0.72 -0.47 0.39
CA SER A 41 1.22 0.76 1.02
C SER A 41 0.15 1.46 1.87
N LEU A 42 -1.10 1.55 1.39
CA LEU A 42 -2.22 2.10 2.16
C LEU A 42 -2.56 1.25 3.39
N VAL A 43 -2.61 -0.07 3.23
CA VAL A 43 -2.87 -0.98 4.35
C VAL A 43 -1.80 -0.82 5.43
N GLN A 44 -0.52 -0.74 5.04
CA GLN A 44 0.57 -0.51 5.98
C GLN A 44 0.47 0.85 6.67
N ALA A 45 0.08 1.90 5.95
CA ALA A 45 -0.14 3.22 6.56
C ALA A 45 -1.25 3.19 7.63
N VAL A 46 -2.38 2.53 7.35
CA VAL A 46 -3.48 2.38 8.33
C VAL A 46 -3.04 1.55 9.54
N LEU A 47 -2.32 0.44 9.32
CA LEU A 47 -1.78 -0.38 10.41
C LEU A 47 -0.76 0.38 11.26
N ALA A 48 0.06 1.22 10.64
CA ALA A 48 1.03 2.05 11.36
C ALA A 48 0.33 3.07 12.26
N GLU A 49 -0.77 3.69 11.81
CA GLU A 49 -1.58 4.58 12.67
C GLU A 49 -2.30 3.80 13.78
N GLN A 50 -2.83 2.61 13.46
CA GLN A 50 -3.44 1.72 14.45
C GLN A 50 -2.45 1.32 15.56
N ALA A 51 -1.20 1.00 15.20
CA ALA A 51 -0.17 0.57 16.14
C ALA A 51 0.24 1.68 17.12
N LYS A 52 0.05 2.96 16.74
CA LYS A 52 0.28 4.11 17.64
C LYS A 52 -0.83 4.25 18.69
N GLU A 53 -2.00 3.64 18.49
CA GLU A 53 -3.13 3.72 19.42
C GLU A 53 -3.15 2.54 20.41
N ALA A 54 -2.55 2.74 21.59
CA ALA A 54 -2.38 1.70 22.62
C ALA A 54 -3.68 1.04 23.14
N PHE A 55 -4.84 1.70 23.05
CA PHE A 55 -6.11 1.21 23.62
C PHE A 55 -7.32 1.32 22.69
N ARG A 56 -7.13 1.86 21.47
CA ARG A 56 -8.20 2.24 20.55
C ARG A 56 -8.03 1.65 19.14
N GLY A 57 -7.13 0.67 19.00
CA GLY A 57 -6.85 0.02 17.71
C GLY A 57 -8.08 -0.50 16.97
N GLY A 58 -9.16 -0.89 17.67
CA GLY A 58 -10.42 -1.33 17.03
C GLY A 58 -11.08 -0.28 16.11
N ARG A 59 -10.76 1.01 16.25
CA ARG A 59 -11.29 2.08 15.40
C ARG A 59 -10.84 2.00 13.95
N PHE A 60 -9.68 1.39 13.71
CA PHE A 60 -9.13 1.22 12.36
C PHE A 60 -9.64 -0.05 11.66
N THR A 61 -10.30 -0.96 12.40
CA THR A 61 -10.86 -2.19 11.84
C THR A 61 -11.79 -1.98 10.63
N PRO A 62 -12.77 -1.05 10.65
CA PRO A 62 -13.62 -0.83 9.47
C PRO A 62 -12.84 -0.29 8.26
N TYR A 63 -11.81 0.52 8.50
CA TYR A 63 -10.95 1.03 7.43
C TYR A 63 -10.15 -0.10 6.75
N LEU A 64 -9.58 -1.02 7.55
CA LEU A 64 -8.89 -2.20 7.04
C LEU A 64 -9.85 -3.18 6.33
N ALA A 65 -11.07 -3.34 6.83
CA ALA A 65 -12.10 -4.13 6.18
C ALA A 65 -12.46 -3.54 4.81
N GLN A 66 -12.59 -2.22 4.72
CA GLN A 66 -12.86 -1.55 3.44
C GLN A 66 -11.70 -1.73 2.45
N LEU A 67 -10.44 -1.63 2.88
CA LEU A 67 -9.28 -1.93 2.02
C LEU A 67 -9.23 -3.40 1.58
N THR A 68 -9.76 -4.31 2.40
CA THR A 68 -9.93 -5.72 2.00
C THR A 68 -10.96 -5.85 0.86
N THR A 69 -12.05 -5.09 0.91
CA THR A 69 -13.02 -5.02 -0.20
C THR A 69 -12.40 -4.46 -1.48
N VAL A 70 -11.57 -3.40 -1.37
CA VAL A 70 -10.82 -2.86 -2.51
C VAL A 70 -9.93 -3.94 -3.13
N ARG A 71 -9.19 -4.70 -2.31
CA ARG A 71 -8.34 -5.80 -2.78
C ARG A 71 -9.14 -6.85 -3.52
N ALA A 72 -10.29 -7.27 -2.98
CA ALA A 72 -11.14 -8.26 -3.62
C ALA A 72 -11.58 -7.81 -5.03
N ASN A 73 -12.04 -6.56 -5.16
CA ASN A 73 -12.45 -6.00 -6.44
C ASN A 73 -11.29 -5.87 -7.45
N LEU A 74 -10.08 -5.52 -6.98
CA LEU A 74 -8.87 -5.48 -7.82
C LEU A 74 -8.53 -6.86 -8.37
N MET A 75 -8.52 -7.89 -7.50
CA MET A 75 -8.24 -9.27 -7.90
C MET A 75 -9.28 -9.82 -8.89
N SER A 76 -10.51 -9.35 -8.81
CA SER A 76 -11.59 -9.67 -9.75
C SER A 76 -11.56 -8.85 -11.05
N GLY A 77 -10.67 -7.86 -11.16
CA GLY A 77 -10.58 -6.98 -12.34
C GLY A 77 -11.73 -5.98 -12.47
N GLU A 78 -12.52 -5.78 -11.41
CA GLU A 78 -13.72 -4.93 -11.43
C GLU A 78 -13.38 -3.46 -11.16
N ASN A 79 -12.77 -2.79 -12.15
CA ASN A 79 -12.26 -1.41 -12.00
C ASN A 79 -13.27 -0.40 -11.44
N GLU A 80 -14.54 -0.47 -11.88
CA GLU A 80 -15.63 0.39 -11.37
C GLU A 80 -15.97 0.10 -9.91
N ALA A 81 -15.90 -1.17 -9.49
CA ALA A 81 -16.12 -1.55 -8.09
C ALA A 81 -14.95 -1.12 -7.22
N VAL A 82 -13.71 -1.18 -7.73
CA VAL A 82 -12.52 -0.61 -7.07
C VAL A 82 -12.70 0.90 -6.87
N TYR A 83 -13.10 1.62 -7.92
CA TYR A 83 -13.35 3.06 -7.85
C TYR A 83 -14.38 3.41 -6.77
N ARG A 84 -15.53 2.73 -6.74
CA ARG A 84 -16.56 2.96 -5.70
C ARG A 84 -16.04 2.62 -4.30
N ALA A 85 -15.34 1.50 -4.13
CA ALA A 85 -14.83 1.07 -2.84
C ALA A 85 -13.75 2.02 -2.29
N MET A 86 -12.86 2.53 -3.15
CA MET A 86 -11.86 3.52 -2.74
C MET A 86 -12.48 4.86 -2.40
N ASN A 87 -13.44 5.37 -3.18
CA ASN A 87 -14.14 6.60 -2.81
C ASN A 87 -14.89 6.44 -1.48
N ARG A 88 -15.47 5.26 -1.21
CA ARG A 88 -16.06 4.96 0.10
C ARG A 88 -15.03 5.00 1.22
N PHE A 89 -13.85 4.40 1.04
CA PHE A 89 -12.76 4.49 2.03
C PHE A 89 -12.41 5.95 2.35
N MET A 90 -12.34 6.79 1.32
CA MET A 90 -12.06 8.22 1.48
C MET A 90 -13.21 8.99 2.13
N ASP A 91 -14.46 8.58 1.92
CA ASP A 91 -15.62 9.14 2.65
C ASP A 91 -15.52 8.81 4.15
N MET A 92 -15.15 7.57 4.50
CA MET A 92 -14.98 7.15 5.89
C MET A 92 -13.92 8.00 6.60
N LEU A 93 -12.79 8.26 5.94
CA LEU A 93 -11.72 9.11 6.46
C LEU A 93 -12.21 10.54 6.69
N GLN A 94 -12.91 11.14 5.72
CA GLN A 94 -13.44 12.50 5.86
C GLN A 94 -14.48 12.61 6.98
N ALA A 95 -15.36 11.61 7.11
CA ALA A 95 -16.35 11.53 8.16
C ALA A 95 -15.75 11.19 9.53
N ARG A 96 -14.50 10.70 9.57
CA ARG A 96 -13.84 10.16 10.76
C ARG A 96 -14.70 9.11 11.43
N GLU A 97 -15.19 8.14 10.65
CA GLU A 97 -15.93 6.99 11.16
C GLU A 97 -15.16 6.32 12.32
N GLU A 98 -15.86 5.82 13.33
CA GLU A 98 -15.28 5.32 14.60
C GLU A 98 -14.44 6.32 15.41
N GLY A 99 -14.43 7.60 15.04
CA GLY A 99 -13.84 8.68 15.82
C GLY A 99 -12.31 8.64 15.87
N ILE A 100 -11.66 8.32 14.74
CA ILE A 100 -10.22 8.55 14.54
C ILE A 100 -9.89 10.06 14.64
N SER A 101 -8.67 10.40 15.03
CA SER A 101 -8.29 11.81 15.17
C SER A 101 -8.32 12.53 13.82
N ALA A 102 -8.62 13.83 13.83
CA ALA A 102 -8.66 14.63 12.61
C ALA A 102 -7.30 14.65 11.88
N GLU A 103 -6.21 14.73 12.64
CA GLU A 103 -4.85 14.71 12.10
C GLU A 103 -4.54 13.37 11.40
N VAL A 104 -4.92 12.24 11.99
CA VAL A 104 -4.71 10.91 11.37
C VAL A 104 -5.57 10.75 10.12
N ALA A 105 -6.85 11.13 10.21
CA ALA A 105 -7.78 11.06 9.09
C ALA A 105 -7.27 11.89 7.89
N GLU A 106 -6.78 13.10 8.15
CA GLU A 106 -6.21 13.98 7.14
C GLU A 106 -4.94 13.39 6.54
N ARG A 107 -3.99 12.92 7.37
CA ARG A 107 -2.74 12.32 6.89
C ARG A 107 -2.99 11.10 6.00
N LEU A 108 -3.93 10.23 6.39
CA LEU A 108 -4.31 9.06 5.59
C LEU A 108 -5.02 9.47 4.30
N PHE A 109 -5.89 10.48 4.35
CA PHE A 109 -6.59 11.00 3.18
C PHE A 109 -5.61 11.59 2.15
N ASP A 110 -4.64 12.39 2.60
CA ASP A 110 -3.61 12.95 1.73
C ASP A 110 -2.69 11.86 1.18
N TYR A 111 -2.39 10.84 1.98
CA TYR A 111 -1.62 9.69 1.50
C TYR A 111 -2.36 8.93 0.39
N CYS A 112 -3.69 8.84 0.44
CA CYS A 112 -4.49 8.25 -0.67
C CYS A 112 -4.21 8.95 -2.00
N TYR A 113 -4.08 10.28 -2.02
CA TYR A 113 -3.76 11.03 -3.23
C TYR A 113 -2.40 10.64 -3.83
N LEU A 114 -1.41 10.38 -2.96
CA LEU A 114 -0.04 10.13 -3.37
C LEU A 114 0.13 8.75 -3.99
N VAL A 115 -0.55 7.74 -3.46
CA VAL A 115 -0.30 6.35 -3.83
C VAL A 115 -1.40 5.75 -4.69
N THR A 116 -2.65 6.20 -4.57
CA THR A 116 -3.77 5.60 -5.30
C THR A 116 -3.74 6.05 -6.76
N PRO A 117 -3.77 5.14 -7.74
CA PRO A 117 -3.94 5.51 -9.14
C PRO A 117 -5.20 6.37 -9.34
N ALA A 118 -5.06 7.45 -10.13
CA ALA A 118 -6.16 8.41 -10.39
C ALA A 118 -7.44 7.75 -10.93
N ARG A 119 -7.32 6.63 -11.65
CA ARG A 119 -8.48 5.88 -12.16
C ARG A 119 -9.36 5.24 -11.07
N TYR A 120 -8.88 5.14 -9.83
CA TYR A 120 -9.58 4.47 -8.74
C TYR A 120 -10.14 5.41 -7.68
N HIS A 121 -10.04 6.73 -7.85
CA HIS A 121 -10.67 7.67 -6.92
C HIS A 121 -11.00 9.00 -7.59
N ASP A 122 -11.89 9.78 -7.00
CA ASP A 122 -12.19 11.13 -7.48
C ASP A 122 -11.08 12.11 -7.06
N VAL A 123 -10.21 12.41 -8.01
CA VAL A 123 -9.06 13.31 -7.85
C VAL A 123 -9.48 14.74 -7.45
N SER A 124 -10.68 15.18 -7.84
CA SER A 124 -11.18 16.52 -7.56
C SER A 124 -11.27 16.82 -6.06
N ARG A 125 -11.44 15.76 -5.25
CA ARG A 125 -11.51 15.81 -3.79
C ARG A 125 -10.23 16.33 -3.14
N HIS A 126 -9.09 16.19 -3.81
CA HIS A 126 -7.80 16.70 -3.34
C HIS A 126 -7.56 18.14 -3.76
N LEU A 127 -8.03 18.52 -4.96
CA LEU A 127 -7.86 19.87 -5.50
C LEU A 127 -8.56 20.93 -4.63
N HIS A 128 -9.79 20.66 -4.20
CA HIS A 128 -10.52 21.58 -3.31
C HIS A 128 -9.80 21.82 -1.96
N ARG A 129 -9.08 20.81 -1.45
CA ARG A 129 -8.34 20.89 -0.19
C ARG A 129 -7.06 21.72 -0.32
N LEU A 130 -6.36 21.60 -1.46
CA LEU A 130 -5.17 22.40 -1.75
C LEU A 130 -5.52 23.88 -1.96
N SER A 131 -6.65 24.18 -2.60
CA SER A 131 -7.16 25.56 -2.71
C SER A 131 -7.53 26.17 -1.36
N GLY A 132 -8.00 25.37 -0.40
CA GLY A 132 -8.32 25.82 0.97
C GLY A 132 -7.08 26.15 1.82
N HIS A 133 -6.00 25.35 1.71
CA HIS A 133 -4.75 25.62 2.43
C HIS A 133 -4.04 26.88 1.95
N GLN A 134 -4.13 27.21 0.67
CA GLN A 134 -3.52 28.43 0.10
C GLN A 134 -4.22 29.72 0.57
N ALA A 135 -5.48 29.64 1.00
CA ALA A 135 -6.25 30.78 1.50
C ALA A 135 -6.10 31.01 3.03
N GLY A 136 -5.43 30.10 3.76
CA GLY A 136 -5.33 30.11 5.22
C GLY A 136 -4.01 30.60 5.81
N ALA A 137 -3.06 31.09 5.02
CA ALA A 137 -1.80 31.63 5.54
C ALA A 137 -2.06 32.96 6.27
N PRO A 138 -1.75 33.08 7.58
CA PRO A 138 -1.90 34.35 8.29
C PRO A 138 -0.90 35.39 7.75
N PRO A 139 -1.26 36.68 7.67
CA PRO A 139 -0.31 37.72 7.32
C PRO A 139 0.77 37.84 8.40
N ALA A 140 2.01 38.05 7.96
CA ALA A 140 3.21 38.24 8.78
C ALA A 140 3.13 39.48 9.69
#